data_AF-A0AAN6IXD8-F1
#
_entry.id   AF-A0AAN6IXD8-F1
#
_cell.length_a   1.000
_cell.length_b   1.000
_cell.length_c   1.000
_cell.angle_alpha   90.00
_cell.angle_beta   90.00
_cell.angle_gamma   90.00
#
_symmetry.space_group_name_H-M   'P 1'
#
loop_
_entity.id
_entity.type
_entity.pdbx_description
1 polymer ?
#
loop_
_entity_poly.entity_id
_entity_poly.type
_entity_poly.pdbx_seq_one_letter_code
_entity_poly.pdbx_strand_id
1 'polypeptide(L)'
;MHGELGNKLVQYAKRTLHLPSLPAYQTELVRQIVREVRDLDRDVTRILEPYNTITTIVDDETGETVQSTQSTFDPAAHPATACALLVDHLSMRRNKRCLLAYHRVRAERLENMAWLGRDVVEELHNEAPERSEGGEATHHDNKKETTTGSAGNSDSLSAEEESYFRSYVDLLAQYKGQWTDVDLTGPLEPPRDLFIDVRVLKDAGEIQTEYGAINLTKNSQFYVRQGDVERLIQMGFLQRLS
;
A
#
# COMPACT_ATOMS: atom_id res chain seq x y z
N MET A 1 10.20 -16.26 -20.60
CA MET A 1 11.51 -15.63 -20.38
C MET A 1 11.54 -14.97 -19.01
N HIS A 2 12.72 -14.82 -18.39
CA HIS A 2 12.85 -14.11 -17.11
C HIS A 2 12.35 -12.67 -17.20
N GLY A 3 11.72 -12.18 -16.13
CA GLY A 3 11.30 -10.78 -16.00
C GLY A 3 9.98 -10.37 -16.69
N GLU A 4 9.26 -11.30 -17.31
CA GLU A 4 7.91 -11.04 -17.85
C GLU A 4 6.91 -10.64 -16.76
N LEU A 5 6.98 -11.29 -15.59
CA LEU A 5 6.15 -10.99 -14.43
C LEU A 5 6.40 -9.56 -13.91
N GLY A 6 7.67 -9.15 -13.87
CA GLY A 6 8.06 -7.79 -13.51
C GLY A 6 7.46 -6.74 -14.45
N ASN A 7 7.45 -7.00 -15.77
CA ASN A 7 6.82 -6.08 -16.73
C ASN A 7 5.30 -5.99 -16.54
N LYS A 8 4.62 -7.11 -16.25
CA LYS A 8 3.19 -7.11 -15.90
C LYS A 8 2.94 -6.25 -14.65
N LEU A 9 3.77 -6.40 -13.60
CA LEU A 9 3.64 -5.62 -12.36
C LEU A 9 3.78 -4.12 -12.61
N VAL A 10 4.73 -3.72 -13.46
CA VAL A 10 4.91 -2.30 -13.83
C VAL A 10 3.73 -1.76 -14.65
N GLN A 11 3.12 -2.58 -15.51
CA GLN A 11 1.89 -2.17 -16.21
C GLN A 11 0.74 -1.96 -15.23
N TYR A 12 0.62 -2.80 -14.21
CA TYR A 12 -0.34 -2.57 -13.12
C TYR A 12 -0.05 -1.25 -12.41
N ALA A 13 1.21 -0.98 -12.03
CA ALA A 13 1.62 0.29 -11.42
C ALA A 13 1.22 1.51 -12.28
N LYS A 14 1.44 1.42 -13.60
CA LYS A 14 1.06 2.49 -14.54
C LYS A 14 -0.45 2.72 -14.57
N ARG A 15 -1.26 1.66 -14.49
CA ARG A 15 -2.72 1.80 -14.39
C ARG A 15 -3.09 2.51 -13.09
N THR A 16 -2.46 2.17 -11.97
CA THR A 16 -2.70 2.77 -10.65
C THR A 16 -2.62 4.29 -10.67
N LEU A 17 -1.70 4.87 -11.45
CA LEU A 17 -1.54 6.33 -11.57
C LEU A 17 -2.76 7.04 -12.18
N HIS A 18 -3.53 6.34 -13.02
CA HIS A 18 -4.69 6.92 -13.70
C HIS A 18 -6.01 6.67 -12.98
N LEU A 19 -6.02 5.79 -11.97
CA LEU A 19 -7.23 5.49 -11.21
C LEU A 19 -7.43 6.48 -10.04
N PRO A 20 -8.69 6.88 -9.76
CA PRO A 20 -8.99 7.74 -8.64
C PRO A 20 -8.84 7.02 -7.29
N SER A 21 -9.21 5.73 -7.23
CA SER A 21 -9.06 4.89 -6.03
C SER A 21 -7.85 3.96 -6.16
N LEU A 22 -7.29 3.56 -5.00
CA LEU A 22 -6.20 2.60 -4.96
C LEU A 22 -6.74 1.19 -5.27
N PRO A 23 -6.27 0.52 -6.34
CA PRO A 23 -6.65 -0.86 -6.63
C PRO A 23 -5.99 -1.83 -5.65
N ALA A 24 -6.50 -3.07 -5.62
CA ALA A 24 -5.99 -4.10 -4.74
C ALA A 24 -4.49 -4.39 -4.90
N TYR A 25 -3.83 -4.66 -3.77
CA TYR A 25 -2.43 -5.05 -3.73
C TYR A 25 -2.23 -6.42 -4.40
N GLN A 26 -1.28 -6.51 -5.32
CA GLN A 26 -1.09 -7.71 -6.13
C GLN A 26 -0.14 -8.71 -5.45
N THR A 27 -0.56 -9.25 -4.30
CA THR A 27 0.23 -10.16 -3.46
C THR A 27 0.80 -11.34 -4.23
N GLU A 28 0.00 -11.97 -5.09
CA GLU A 28 0.43 -13.17 -5.82
C GLU A 28 1.52 -12.86 -6.84
N LEU A 29 1.42 -11.74 -7.56
CA LEU A 29 2.43 -11.36 -8.56
C LEU A 29 3.75 -10.99 -7.90
N VAL A 30 3.69 -10.26 -6.77
CA VAL A 30 4.88 -9.95 -5.96
C VAL A 30 5.53 -11.23 -5.44
N ARG A 31 4.75 -12.16 -4.88
CA ARG A 31 5.25 -13.46 -4.39
C ARG A 31 5.92 -14.26 -5.51
N GLN A 32 5.33 -14.30 -6.71
CA GLN A 32 5.91 -15.00 -7.85
C GLN A 32 7.24 -14.39 -8.29
N ILE A 33 7.35 -13.07 -8.36
CA ILE A 33 8.61 -12.39 -8.71
C ILE A 33 9.68 -12.64 -7.63
N VAL A 34 9.30 -12.63 -6.34
CA VAL A 34 10.25 -12.95 -5.26
C VAL A 34 10.72 -14.40 -5.32
N ARG A 35 9.85 -15.35 -5.65
CA ARG A 35 10.25 -16.74 -5.89
C ARG A 35 11.21 -16.84 -7.07
N GLU A 36 10.91 -16.18 -8.19
CA GLU A 36 11.79 -16.13 -9.37
C GLU A 36 13.18 -15.58 -9.03
N VAL A 37 13.26 -14.49 -8.23
CA VAL A 37 14.55 -13.94 -7.78
C VAL A 37 15.32 -14.93 -6.90
N ARG A 38 14.65 -15.65 -5.99
CA ARG A 38 15.28 -16.67 -5.16
C ARG A 38 15.75 -17.88 -5.96
N ASP A 39 15.01 -18.26 -6.99
CA ASP A 39 15.40 -19.36 -7.87
C ASP A 39 16.61 -18.99 -8.74
N LEU A 40 16.65 -17.76 -9.27
CA LEU A 40 17.85 -17.22 -9.95
C LEU A 40 19.07 -17.17 -9.02
N ASP A 41 18.88 -16.76 -7.76
CA ASP A 41 19.97 -16.73 -6.77
C ASP A 41 20.48 -18.15 -6.47
N ARG A 42 19.58 -19.13 -6.32
CA ARG A 42 19.95 -20.55 -6.18
C ARG A 42 20.73 -21.06 -7.39
N ASP A 43 20.31 -20.69 -8.60
CA ASP A 43 21.01 -21.09 -9.82
C ASP A 43 22.42 -20.48 -9.90
N VAL A 44 22.57 -19.20 -9.52
CA VAL A 44 23.88 -18.54 -9.38
C VAL A 44 24.76 -19.28 -8.36
N THR A 45 24.22 -19.63 -7.19
CA THR A 45 24.99 -20.39 -6.18
C THR A 45 25.40 -21.76 -6.67
N ARG A 46 24.55 -22.46 -7.44
CA ARG A 46 24.87 -23.76 -8.04
C ARG A 46 25.98 -23.65 -9.09
N ILE A 47 25.96 -22.59 -9.90
CA ILE A 47 27.00 -22.33 -10.90
C ILE A 47 28.35 -22.02 -10.23
N LEU A 48 28.34 -21.34 -9.08
CA LEU A 48 29.54 -20.96 -8.34
C LEU A 48 30.06 -22.05 -7.38
N GLU A 49 29.23 -23.03 -7.02
CA GLU A 49 29.60 -24.16 -6.15
C GLU A 49 30.95 -24.82 -6.52
N PRO A 50 31.24 -25.21 -7.79
CA PRO A 50 32.52 -25.83 -8.14
C PRO A 50 33.74 -24.89 -7.98
N TYR A 51 33.52 -23.58 -7.88
CA TYR A 51 34.59 -22.58 -7.74
C TYR A 51 34.79 -22.13 -6.29
N ASN A 52 33.97 -22.61 -5.36
CA ASN A 52 34.06 -22.30 -3.95
C ASN A 52 34.78 -23.43 -3.21
N THR A 53 35.96 -23.16 -2.68
CA THR A 53 36.67 -24.09 -1.80
C THR A 53 36.34 -23.77 -0.35
N ILE A 54 35.74 -24.73 0.36
CA ILE A 54 35.48 -24.61 1.79
C ILE A 54 36.70 -25.16 2.53
N THR A 55 37.46 -24.26 3.15
CA THR A 55 38.60 -24.63 3.99
C THR A 55 38.16 -24.56 5.44
N THR A 56 38.15 -25.71 6.12
CA THR A 56 37.93 -25.79 7.56
C THR A 56 39.26 -25.56 8.27
N ILE A 57 39.40 -24.42 8.94
CA ILE A 57 40.53 -24.14 9.81
C ILE A 57 40.07 -24.50 11.22
N VAL A 58 40.81 -25.40 11.86
CA VAL A 58 40.61 -25.74 13.27
C VAL A 58 41.53 -24.82 14.05
N ASP A 59 40.97 -23.95 14.89
CA ASP A 59 41.77 -23.11 15.77
C ASP A 59 42.31 -24.00 16.91
N ASP A 60 43.61 -24.29 16.87
CA ASP A 60 44.32 -25.17 17.81
C ASP A 60 44.22 -24.70 19.29
N GLU A 61 43.85 -23.44 19.54
CA GLU A 61 43.78 -22.86 20.89
C GLU A 61 42.37 -22.84 21.52
N THR A 62 41.30 -22.78 20.72
CA THR A 62 39.90 -22.66 21.20
C THR A 62 39.03 -23.84 20.79
N GLY A 63 39.49 -24.71 19.88
CA GLY A 63 38.72 -25.85 19.38
C GLY A 63 37.51 -25.45 18.53
N GLU A 64 37.37 -24.16 18.19
CA GLU A 64 36.32 -23.68 17.30
C GLU A 64 36.68 -23.99 15.84
N THR A 65 35.68 -24.44 15.08
CA THR A 65 35.83 -24.75 13.66
C THR A 65 35.39 -23.55 12.84
N VAL A 66 36.34 -22.83 12.27
CA VAL A 66 36.05 -21.67 11.42
C VAL A 66 36.06 -22.13 9.96
N GLN A 67 34.89 -22.08 9.32
CA GLN A 67 34.75 -22.35 7.89
C GLN A 67 35.04 -21.08 7.11
N SER A 68 36.17 -21.06 6.38
CA SER A 68 36.50 -19.99 5.44
C SER A 68 36.14 -20.44 4.02
N THR A 69 35.27 -19.70 3.35
CA THR A 69 34.92 -19.93 1.94
C THR A 69 35.79 -19.04 1.06
N GLN A 70 36.60 -19.65 0.18
CA GLN A 70 37.40 -18.93 -0.80
C GLN A 70 36.86 -19.20 -2.20
N SER A 71 36.50 -18.13 -2.93
CA SER A 71 36.06 -18.23 -4.32
C SER A 71 37.25 -18.07 -5.26
N THR A 72 37.47 -19.05 -6.13
CA THR A 72 38.57 -19.07 -7.12
C THR A 72 38.07 -18.83 -8.56
N PHE A 73 36.87 -18.25 -8.71
CA PHE A 73 36.28 -18.02 -10.02
C PHE A 73 37.01 -16.91 -10.80
N ASP A 74 37.60 -17.24 -11.94
CA ASP A 74 38.17 -16.28 -12.89
C ASP A 74 37.26 -16.14 -14.15
N PRO A 75 36.66 -14.95 -14.38
CA PRO A 75 35.82 -14.69 -15.56
C PRO A 75 36.54 -14.86 -16.90
N ALA A 76 37.86 -14.62 -16.97
CA ALA A 76 38.62 -14.72 -18.22
C ALA A 76 38.83 -16.18 -18.65
N ALA A 77 38.98 -17.08 -17.67
CA ALA A 77 39.13 -18.52 -17.91
C ALA A 77 37.83 -19.20 -18.36
N HIS A 78 36.67 -18.70 -17.91
CA HIS A 78 35.36 -19.28 -18.19
C HIS A 78 34.33 -18.24 -18.68
N PRO A 79 34.47 -17.74 -19.92
CA PRO A 79 33.61 -16.67 -20.44
C PRO A 79 32.13 -17.08 -20.57
N ALA A 80 31.84 -18.36 -20.85
CA ALA A 80 30.46 -18.86 -20.94
C ALA A 80 29.74 -18.81 -19.58
N THR A 81 30.42 -19.25 -18.52
CA THR A 81 29.91 -19.21 -17.14
C THR A 81 29.75 -17.76 -16.66
N ALA A 82 30.73 -16.90 -16.96
CA ALA A 82 30.65 -15.47 -16.64
C ALA A 82 29.44 -14.80 -17.31
N CYS A 83 29.15 -15.15 -18.57
CA CYS A 83 27.98 -14.64 -19.29
C CYS A 83 26.66 -15.11 -18.63
N ALA A 84 26.55 -16.39 -18.26
CA ALA A 84 25.37 -16.91 -17.57
C ALA A 84 25.12 -16.18 -16.24
N LEU A 85 26.16 -16.07 -15.40
CA LEU A 85 26.10 -15.33 -14.14
C LEU A 85 25.70 -13.86 -14.33
N LEU A 86 26.21 -13.22 -15.37
CA LEU A 86 25.85 -11.84 -15.70
C LEU A 86 24.37 -11.73 -16.09
N VAL A 87 23.86 -12.63 -16.93
CA VAL A 87 22.46 -12.64 -17.36
C VAL A 87 21.52 -12.85 -16.17
N ASP A 88 21.85 -13.79 -15.27
CA ASP A 88 21.06 -14.04 -14.07
C ASP A 88 21.08 -12.83 -13.13
N HIS A 89 22.26 -12.22 -12.94
CA HIS A 89 22.42 -11.01 -12.13
C HIS A 89 21.62 -9.82 -12.69
N LEU A 90 21.66 -9.60 -14.00
CA LEU A 90 20.89 -8.54 -14.66
C LEU A 90 19.38 -8.81 -14.54
N SER A 91 18.96 -10.07 -14.65
CA SER A 91 17.56 -10.49 -14.48
C SER A 91 17.06 -10.24 -13.05
N MET A 92 17.86 -10.58 -12.03
CA MET A 92 17.56 -10.25 -10.64
C MET A 92 17.46 -8.74 -10.39
N ARG A 93 18.41 -7.95 -10.91
CA ARG A 93 18.37 -6.48 -10.80
C ARG A 93 17.15 -5.89 -11.48
N ARG A 94 16.73 -6.45 -12.61
CA ARG A 94 15.50 -6.04 -13.31
C ARG A 94 14.27 -6.29 -12.44
N ASN A 95 14.14 -7.50 -11.86
CA ASN A 95 13.02 -7.85 -10.97
C ASN A 95 12.98 -6.95 -9.73
N LYS A 96 14.13 -6.71 -9.08
CA LYS A 96 14.24 -5.77 -7.96
C LYS A 96 13.75 -4.36 -8.33
N ARG A 97 14.16 -3.86 -9.49
CA ARG A 97 13.73 -2.53 -9.97
C ARG A 97 12.22 -2.45 -10.21
N CYS A 98 11.63 -3.48 -10.80
CA CYS A 98 10.18 -3.54 -11.05
C CYS A 98 9.38 -3.59 -9.74
N LEU A 99 9.83 -4.37 -8.75
CA LEU A 99 9.21 -4.44 -7.42
C LEU A 99 9.27 -3.07 -6.72
N LEU A 100 10.45 -2.45 -6.65
CA LEU A 100 10.60 -1.14 -6.01
C LEU A 100 9.77 -0.05 -6.69
N ALA A 101 9.69 -0.06 -8.03
CA ALA A 101 8.87 0.89 -8.76
C ALA A 101 7.37 0.73 -8.42
N TYR A 102 6.86 -0.50 -8.35
CA TYR A 102 5.49 -0.77 -7.96
C TYR A 102 5.18 -0.29 -6.54
N HIS A 103 6.04 -0.65 -5.57
CA HIS A 103 5.86 -0.22 -4.19
C HIS A 103 5.97 1.29 -4.02
N ARG A 104 6.91 1.94 -4.72
CA ARG A 104 7.08 3.41 -4.69
C ARG A 104 5.82 4.12 -5.16
N VAL A 105 5.24 3.69 -6.29
CA VAL A 105 4.00 4.29 -6.83
C VAL A 105 2.85 4.14 -5.84
N ARG A 106 2.73 2.98 -5.19
CA ARG A 106 1.69 2.76 -4.17
C ARG A 106 1.92 3.60 -2.92
N ALA A 107 3.15 3.67 -2.41
CA ALA A 107 3.51 4.50 -1.28
C ALA A 107 3.23 5.99 -1.53
N GLU A 108 3.61 6.52 -2.70
CA GLU A 108 3.26 7.90 -3.10
C GLU A 108 1.75 8.12 -3.10
N ARG A 109 0.96 7.13 -3.53
CA ARG A 109 -0.50 7.24 -3.51
C ARG A 109 -1.05 7.23 -2.08
N LEU A 110 -0.53 6.37 -1.21
CA LEU A 110 -0.90 6.31 0.21
C LEU A 110 -0.56 7.61 0.93
N GLU A 111 0.65 8.14 0.71
CA GLU A 111 1.08 9.43 1.26
C GLU A 111 0.14 10.55 0.81
N ASN A 112 -0.17 10.63 -0.48
CA ASN A 112 -1.13 11.62 -0.99
C ASN A 112 -2.52 11.49 -0.33
N MET A 113 -2.99 10.27 -0.05
CA MET A 113 -4.26 10.07 0.65
C MET A 113 -4.19 10.54 2.11
N ALA A 114 -3.06 10.34 2.80
CA ALA A 114 -2.83 10.86 4.14
C ALA A 114 -2.87 12.40 4.17
N TRP A 115 -2.27 13.07 3.17
CA TRP A 115 -2.31 14.53 3.05
C TRP A 115 -3.69 15.09 2.72
N LEU A 116 -4.52 14.33 1.99
CA LEU A 116 -5.91 14.70 1.71
C LEU A 116 -6.86 14.48 2.90
N GLY A 117 -6.36 13.95 4.03
CA GLY A 117 -7.18 13.67 5.21
C GLY A 117 -8.20 12.55 5.00
N ARG A 118 -8.05 11.73 3.95
CA ARG A 118 -8.86 10.53 3.77
C ARG A 118 -8.37 9.48 4.75
N ASP A 119 -9.22 9.14 5.72
CA ASP A 119 -8.96 7.99 6.57
C ASP A 119 -9.26 6.71 5.78
N VAL A 120 -8.19 6.11 5.26
CA VAL A 120 -8.25 4.85 4.50
C VAL A 120 -8.88 3.74 5.36
N VAL A 121 -8.76 3.81 6.69
CA VAL A 121 -9.32 2.83 7.63
C VAL A 121 -10.84 2.97 7.76
N GLU A 122 -11.36 4.19 7.69
CA GLU A 122 -12.79 4.49 7.82
C GLU A 122 -13.55 4.21 6.52
N GLU A 123 -12.93 4.42 5.35
CA GLU A 123 -13.49 4.00 4.05
C GLU A 123 -13.59 2.46 3.93
N LEU A 124 -12.60 1.71 4.47
CA LEU A 124 -12.62 0.25 4.48
C LEU A 124 -13.65 -0.33 5.47
N HIS A 125 -13.89 0.32 6.62
CA HIS A 125 -14.91 -0.11 7.58
C HIS A 125 -16.33 0.26 7.14
N ASN A 126 -16.52 1.40 6.45
CA ASN A 126 -17.85 1.86 6.02
C ASN A 126 -18.42 1.10 4.80
N GLU A 127 -17.64 0.26 4.12
CA GLU A 127 -18.16 -0.68 3.11
C GLU A 127 -18.70 -1.99 3.70
N ALA A 128 -18.57 -2.22 5.01
CA ALA A 128 -19.30 -3.29 5.67
C ALA A 128 -20.77 -2.86 5.80
N PRO A 129 -21.72 -3.51 5.08
CA PRO A 129 -23.12 -3.17 5.27
C PRO A 129 -23.50 -3.54 6.70
N GLU A 130 -24.05 -2.58 7.43
CA GLU A 130 -24.77 -2.83 8.69
C GLU A 130 -25.84 -3.90 8.41
N ARG A 131 -25.51 -5.16 8.70
CA ARG A 131 -26.51 -6.22 8.85
C ARG A 131 -27.17 -5.97 10.18
N SER A 132 -28.24 -5.17 10.13
CA SER A 132 -29.30 -5.08 11.13
C SER A 132 -29.53 -6.43 11.80
N GLU A 133 -29.13 -6.53 13.08
CA GLU A 133 -29.53 -7.62 13.96
C GLU A 133 -31.04 -7.56 14.20
N GLY A 134 -31.75 -8.62 13.82
CA GLY A 134 -33.16 -8.78 14.16
C GLY A 134 -33.83 -9.95 13.44
N GLY A 135 -33.93 -11.11 14.10
CA GLY A 135 -35.06 -12.03 13.92
C GLY A 135 -34.85 -13.36 13.20
N GLU A 136 -34.61 -14.39 14.01
CA GLU A 136 -35.16 -15.76 13.93
C GLU A 136 -34.77 -16.77 12.82
N ALA A 137 -34.62 -18.00 13.31
CA ALA A 137 -34.13 -19.19 12.63
C ALA A 137 -35.15 -19.81 11.67
N THR A 138 -34.67 -20.33 10.54
CA THR A 138 -35.24 -21.55 9.95
C THR A 138 -34.19 -22.29 9.10
N HIS A 139 -34.08 -23.59 9.36
CA HIS A 139 -33.26 -24.57 8.65
C HIS A 139 -33.65 -24.71 7.17
N HIS A 140 -32.69 -24.67 6.24
CA HIS A 140 -32.67 -25.66 5.14
C HIS A 140 -31.28 -25.83 4.50
N ASP A 141 -30.89 -27.10 4.38
CA ASP A 141 -29.71 -27.62 3.68
C ASP A 141 -29.89 -27.51 2.16
N ASN A 142 -28.90 -26.95 1.44
CA ASN A 142 -28.40 -27.56 0.19
C ASN A 142 -27.13 -26.89 -0.40
N LYS A 143 -26.04 -27.67 -0.38
CA LYS A 143 -25.07 -27.94 -1.45
C LYS A 143 -24.79 -26.86 -2.54
N LYS A 144 -23.73 -26.09 -2.29
CA LYS A 144 -22.55 -25.84 -3.14
C LYS A 144 -22.74 -25.75 -4.68
N GLU A 145 -22.96 -24.54 -5.18
CA GLU A 145 -22.54 -24.10 -6.51
C GLU A 145 -21.72 -22.81 -6.40
N THR A 146 -20.43 -22.92 -6.71
CA THR A 146 -19.47 -21.81 -6.76
C THR A 146 -19.76 -20.98 -8.01
N THR A 147 -20.61 -19.97 -7.89
CA THR A 147 -20.77 -18.90 -8.88
C THR A 147 -19.99 -17.68 -8.41
N THR A 148 -19.01 -17.31 -9.23
CA THR A 148 -18.17 -16.12 -9.15
C THR A 148 -19.03 -14.85 -9.06
N GLY A 149 -19.09 -14.26 -7.88
CA GLY A 149 -19.79 -13.00 -7.63
C GLY A 149 -19.07 -12.18 -6.56
N SER A 150 -18.29 -11.20 -7.01
CA SER A 150 -17.96 -9.95 -6.30
C SER A 150 -17.64 -10.08 -4.79
N ALA A 151 -16.49 -10.65 -4.47
CA ALA A 151 -15.87 -10.41 -3.16
C ALA A 151 -15.50 -8.93 -3.08
N GLY A 152 -16.08 -8.23 -2.11
CA GLY A 152 -15.96 -6.79 -1.91
C GLY A 152 -14.52 -6.31 -1.80
N ASN A 153 -14.36 -5.03 -2.06
CA ASN A 153 -13.11 -4.26 -2.17
C ASN A 153 -12.33 -4.12 -0.84
N SER A 154 -12.58 -5.01 0.13
CA SER A 154 -12.19 -4.89 1.54
C SER A 154 -10.72 -5.21 1.84
N ASP A 155 -9.91 -5.53 0.84
CA ASP A 155 -8.49 -5.87 0.99
C ASP A 155 -7.65 -5.15 -0.09
N SER A 156 -7.86 -3.83 -0.24
CA SER A 156 -7.14 -3.06 -1.24
C SER A 156 -5.67 -2.80 -0.86
N LEU A 157 -5.35 -2.85 0.44
CA LEU A 157 -4.02 -2.68 1.01
C LEU A 157 -3.45 -4.00 1.54
N SER A 158 -2.13 -4.12 1.49
CA SER A 158 -1.43 -5.16 2.24
C SER A 158 -1.28 -4.79 3.72
N ALA A 159 -1.16 -5.76 4.62
CA ALA A 159 -0.91 -5.50 6.04
C ALA A 159 0.36 -4.65 6.27
N GLU A 160 1.40 -4.87 5.46
CA GLU A 160 2.62 -4.07 5.49
C GLU A 160 2.37 -2.63 5.04
N GLU A 161 1.49 -2.41 4.06
CA GLU A 161 1.12 -1.06 3.61
C GLU A 161 0.26 -0.33 4.66
N GLU A 162 -0.61 -1.05 5.37
CA GLU A 162 -1.41 -0.48 6.45
C GLU A 162 -0.52 -0.02 7.62
N SER A 163 0.42 -0.85 8.06
CA SER A 163 1.38 -0.45 9.10
C SER A 163 2.24 0.75 8.68
N TYR A 164 2.68 0.80 7.41
CA TYR A 164 3.38 1.97 6.86
C TYR A 164 2.50 3.22 6.94
N PHE A 165 1.24 3.12 6.47
CA PHE A 165 0.30 4.23 6.47
C PHE A 165 0.06 4.78 7.88
N ARG A 166 -0.18 3.91 8.87
CA ARG A 166 -0.33 4.33 10.28
C ARG A 166 0.90 5.08 10.78
N SER A 167 2.10 4.54 10.55
CA SER A 167 3.34 5.20 10.96
C SER A 167 3.55 6.56 10.25
N TYR A 168 3.10 6.68 9.00
CA TYR A 168 3.16 7.93 8.24
C TYR A 168 2.15 8.97 8.77
N VAL A 169 0.94 8.54 9.11
CA VAL A 169 -0.08 9.41 9.73
C VAL A 169 0.39 9.90 11.10
N ASP A 170 1.01 9.03 11.91
CA ASP A 170 1.60 9.42 13.19
C ASP A 170 2.73 10.44 13.01
N LEU A 171 3.61 10.22 12.02
CA LEU A 171 4.67 11.17 11.66
C LEU A 171 4.08 12.52 11.22
N LEU A 172 3.03 12.50 10.40
CA LEU A 172 2.33 13.68 9.94
C LEU A 172 1.67 14.42 11.11
N ALA A 173 1.07 13.70 12.06
CA ALA A 173 0.47 14.28 13.26
C ALA A 173 1.53 14.95 14.16
N GLN A 174 2.70 14.33 14.33
CA GLN A 174 3.83 14.93 15.05
C GLN A 174 4.34 16.20 14.35
N TYR A 175 4.40 16.18 13.02
CA TYR A 175 4.81 17.35 12.23
C TYR A 175 3.79 18.50 12.35
N LYS A 176 2.50 18.20 12.26
CA LYS A 176 1.41 19.16 12.49
C LYS A 176 1.41 19.73 13.90
N GLY A 177 1.76 18.93 14.91
CA GLY A 177 1.82 19.38 16.30
C GLY A 177 2.81 20.53 16.55
N GLN A 178 3.79 20.73 15.65
CA GLN A 178 4.70 21.88 15.71
C GLN A 178 4.04 23.19 15.25
N TRP A 179 2.98 23.11 14.43
CA TRP A 179 2.31 24.23 13.79
C TRP A 179 0.83 24.22 14.16
N THR A 180 0.49 24.75 15.34
CA THR A 180 -0.91 24.81 15.80
C THR A 180 -1.76 25.83 15.05
N ASP A 181 -1.12 26.83 14.46
CA ASP A 181 -1.81 27.98 13.85
C ASP A 181 -2.11 27.76 12.36
N VAL A 182 -1.56 26.69 11.75
CA VAL A 182 -1.65 26.42 10.32
C VAL A 182 -2.07 24.97 10.09
N ASP A 183 -3.21 24.76 9.44
CA ASP A 183 -3.58 23.43 8.97
C ASP A 183 -2.83 23.10 7.67
N LEU A 184 -1.85 22.21 7.78
CA LEU A 184 -1.04 21.73 6.66
C LEU A 184 -1.78 20.76 5.72
N THR A 185 -2.95 20.25 6.12
CA THR A 185 -3.81 19.37 5.30
C THR A 185 -5.06 20.07 4.78
N GLY A 186 -5.12 21.39 4.95
CA GLY A 186 -6.16 22.22 4.36
C GLY A 186 -6.12 22.18 2.82
N PRO A 187 -7.21 22.60 2.16
CA PRO A 187 -7.23 22.71 0.71
C PRO A 187 -6.19 23.73 0.22
N LEU A 188 -5.49 23.41 -0.88
CA LEU A 188 -4.57 24.34 -1.54
C LEU A 188 -5.30 25.45 -2.31
N GLU A 189 -6.61 25.31 -2.51
CA GLU A 189 -7.43 26.31 -3.20
C GLU A 189 -7.81 27.43 -2.22
N PRO A 190 -7.53 28.70 -2.56
CA PRO A 190 -7.86 29.82 -1.68
C PRO A 190 -9.39 29.98 -1.54
N PRO A 191 -9.89 30.26 -0.32
CA PRO A 191 -11.31 30.50 -0.09
C PRO A 191 -11.79 31.73 -0.85
N ARG A 192 -12.93 31.60 -1.53
CA ARG A 192 -13.58 32.72 -2.24
C ARG A 192 -14.51 33.52 -1.33
N ASP A 193 -15.23 32.81 -0.47
CA ASP A 193 -16.25 33.34 0.43
C ASP A 193 -16.07 32.73 1.82
N LEU A 194 -16.40 33.49 2.86
CA LEU A 194 -16.29 33.02 4.25
C LEU A 194 -17.34 31.96 4.58
N PHE A 195 -18.51 32.04 3.93
CA PHE A 195 -19.64 31.14 4.13
C PHE A 195 -19.94 30.40 2.83
N ILE A 196 -20.35 29.14 2.97
CA ILE A 196 -20.69 28.27 1.85
C ILE A 196 -21.99 27.53 2.12
N ASP A 197 -22.74 27.27 1.05
CA ASP A 197 -23.86 26.33 1.08
C ASP A 197 -23.34 24.91 0.95
N VAL A 198 -23.70 24.05 1.90
CA VAL A 198 -23.33 22.62 1.91
C VAL A 198 -24.56 21.75 1.99
N ARG A 199 -24.53 20.62 1.28
CA ARG A 199 -25.49 19.53 1.38
C ARG A 199 -24.89 18.35 2.12
N VAL A 200 -25.63 17.79 3.06
CA VAL A 200 -25.24 16.59 3.79
C VAL A 200 -25.49 15.34 2.94
N LEU A 201 -24.46 14.55 2.68
CA LEU A 201 -24.54 13.28 1.95
C LEU A 201 -24.73 12.08 2.90
N LYS A 202 -24.13 12.15 4.09
CA LYS A 202 -24.17 11.13 5.13
C LYS A 202 -24.49 11.78 6.47
N ASP A 203 -25.32 11.13 7.28
CA ASP A 203 -25.60 11.60 8.64
C ASP A 203 -24.30 11.69 9.45
N ALA A 204 -24.03 12.88 10.01
CA ALA A 204 -22.81 13.15 10.78
C ALA A 204 -23.11 13.58 12.23
N GLY A 205 -24.38 13.52 12.65
CA GLY A 205 -24.80 13.84 14.00
C GLY A 205 -24.68 15.33 14.34
N GLU A 206 -24.45 15.63 15.62
CA GLU A 206 -24.30 16.99 16.13
C GLU A 206 -22.84 17.45 16.00
N ILE A 207 -22.61 18.53 15.24
CA ILE A 207 -21.29 19.17 15.14
C ILE A 207 -21.28 20.48 15.91
N GLN A 208 -20.14 20.82 16.49
CA GLN A 208 -19.93 22.11 17.15
C GLN A 208 -19.35 23.10 16.14
N THR A 209 -20.10 24.16 15.85
CA THR A 209 -19.62 25.33 15.11
C THR A 209 -19.33 26.47 16.09
N GLU A 210 -18.61 27.50 15.64
CA GLU A 210 -18.32 28.66 16.49
C GLU A 210 -19.58 29.40 16.99
N TYR A 211 -20.69 29.28 16.26
CA TYR A 211 -21.98 29.93 16.58
C TYR A 211 -22.98 29.02 17.28
N GLY A 212 -22.63 27.75 17.51
CA GLY A 212 -23.49 26.78 18.20
C GLY A 212 -23.46 25.38 17.59
N ALA A 213 -24.26 24.49 18.13
CA ALA A 213 -24.33 23.11 17.66
C ALA A 213 -25.33 22.97 16.50
N ILE A 214 -24.96 22.24 15.45
CA ILE A 214 -25.79 21.98 14.28
C ILE A 214 -25.91 20.46 14.08
N ASN A 215 -27.13 19.97 13.87
CA ASN A 215 -27.40 18.56 13.57
C ASN A 215 -27.37 18.31 12.06
N LEU A 216 -26.35 17.60 11.59
CA LEU A 216 -26.18 17.22 10.19
C LEU A 216 -26.97 15.95 9.87
N THR A 217 -28.17 16.15 9.33
CA THR A 217 -29.05 15.07 8.82
C THR A 217 -28.93 14.91 7.31
N LYS A 218 -29.00 13.69 6.80
CA LYS A 218 -28.81 13.34 5.39
C LYS A 218 -29.78 14.11 4.49
N ASN A 219 -29.26 14.62 3.38
CA ASN A 219 -29.95 15.46 2.39
C ASN A 219 -30.39 16.85 2.89
N SER A 220 -30.09 17.23 4.13
CA SER A 220 -30.28 18.61 4.58
C SER A 220 -29.25 19.56 3.96
N GLN A 221 -29.54 20.85 3.99
CA GLN A 221 -28.67 21.91 3.47
C GLN A 221 -28.44 22.95 4.55
N PHE A 222 -27.20 23.43 4.65
CA PHE A 222 -26.81 24.43 5.63
C PHE A 222 -25.94 25.50 4.98
N TYR A 223 -26.09 26.73 5.46
CA TYR A 223 -25.19 27.84 5.14
C TYR A 223 -24.29 28.08 6.35
N VAL A 224 -23.02 27.72 6.23
CA VAL A 224 -22.08 27.63 7.35
C VAL A 224 -20.72 28.21 6.95
N ARG A 225 -19.93 28.62 7.95
CA ARG A 225 -18.58 29.11 7.71
C ARG A 225 -17.73 27.97 7.15
N GLN A 226 -16.93 28.27 6.14
CA GLN A 226 -16.10 27.28 5.44
C GLN A 226 -15.17 26.51 6.42
N GLY A 227 -14.49 27.21 7.32
CA GLY A 227 -13.54 26.60 8.27
C GLY A 227 -14.13 25.53 9.20
N ASP A 228 -15.42 25.62 9.55
CA ASP A 228 -16.07 24.66 10.47
C ASP A 228 -16.43 23.34 9.76
N VAL A 229 -16.58 23.37 8.43
CA VAL A 229 -17.04 22.22 7.63
C VAL A 229 -15.99 21.66 6.66
N GLU A 230 -14.84 22.33 6.52
CA GLU A 230 -13.77 21.92 5.61
C GLU A 230 -13.36 20.46 5.76
N ARG A 231 -13.13 20.02 7.00
CA ARG A 231 -12.75 18.63 7.30
C ARG A 231 -13.85 17.64 6.91
N LEU A 232 -15.12 17.99 7.13
CA LEU A 232 -16.27 17.15 6.81
C LEU A 232 -16.51 17.05 5.29
N ILE A 233 -16.17 18.11 4.54
CA ILE A 233 -16.16 18.10 3.07
C ILE A 233 -15.05 17.18 2.56
N GLN A 234 -13.83 17.26 3.13
CA GLN A 234 -12.71 16.39 2.75
C GLN A 234 -13.00 14.90 3.00
N MET A 235 -13.67 14.58 4.11
CA MET A 235 -14.12 13.24 4.46
C MET A 235 -15.31 12.74 3.60
N GLY A 236 -15.95 13.64 2.84
CA GLY A 236 -17.07 13.30 1.96
C GLY A 236 -18.43 13.16 2.65
N PHE A 237 -18.59 13.67 3.88
CA PHE A 237 -19.89 13.77 4.55
C PHE A 237 -20.74 14.90 3.97
N LEU A 238 -20.08 15.97 3.51
CA LEU A 238 -20.71 17.17 2.99
C LEU A 238 -20.27 17.44 1.55
N GLN A 239 -21.17 18.03 0.76
CA GLN A 239 -20.88 18.50 -0.59
C GLN A 239 -21.18 20.00 -0.69
N ARG A 240 -20.22 20.79 -1.16
CA ARG A 240 -20.45 22.20 -1.47
C ARG A 240 -21.46 22.33 -2.63
N LEU A 241 -22.51 23.11 -2.41
CA LEU A 241 -23.39 23.62 -3.45
C LEU A 241 -22.75 24.93 -3.96
N SER A 242 -22.68 25.07 -5.29
CA SER A 242 -21.93 26.12 -6.00
C SER A 242 -22.28 27.52 -5.54
#